data_AF-Q60261-F1
#
_entry.id   AF-Q60261-F1
#
_cell.length_a   1.000
_cell.length_b   1.000
_cell.length_c   1.000
_cell.angle_alpha   90.00
_cell.angle_beta   90.00
_cell.angle_gamma   90.00
#
_symmetry.space_group_name_H-M   'P 1'
#
loop_
_entity.id
_entity.type
_entity.pdbx_description
1 polymer ?
#
loop_
_entity_poly.entity_id
_entity_poly.type
_entity_poly.pdbx_seq_one_letter_code
_entity_poly.pdbx_strand_id
1 'polypeptide(L)'
;MSVELRTLFRLIAVLEHSEEFKKVLFACERHFESGYCKCGPMEMCNIALAEAMKEDPTLVLRKWRRVFTYLEEVGIIKTRKLEAPANRPRRYIKLSENWMEALRTAIDKEYEKLIR
;
A
#
# COMPACT_ATOMS: atom_id res chain seq x y z
N MET A 1 -16.07 -9.30 -0.74
CA MET A 1 -14.71 -9.88 -0.71
C MET A 1 -14.12 -9.59 0.64
N SER A 2 -13.91 -10.62 1.46
CA SER A 2 -13.07 -10.48 2.64
C SER A 2 -11.61 -10.38 2.18
N VAL A 3 -10.87 -9.43 2.73
CA VAL A 3 -9.41 -9.48 2.65
C VAL A 3 -8.97 -10.27 3.86
N GLU A 4 -8.25 -11.36 3.63
CA GLU A 4 -7.74 -12.18 4.73
C GLU A 4 -6.79 -11.35 5.59
N LEU A 5 -6.83 -11.53 6.91
CA LEU A 5 -5.90 -10.90 7.84
C LEU A 5 -4.43 -11.11 7.42
N ARG A 6 -4.11 -12.28 6.87
CA ARG A 6 -2.81 -12.59 6.27
C ARG A 6 -2.41 -11.60 5.17
N THR A 7 -3.36 -11.20 4.32
CA THR A 7 -3.10 -10.22 3.25
C THR A 7 -2.79 -8.85 3.83
N LEU A 8 -3.50 -8.45 4.89
CA LEU A 8 -3.22 -7.19 5.58
C LEU A 8 -1.82 -7.20 6.21
N PHE A 9 -1.42 -8.26 6.90
CA PHE A 9 -0.06 -8.37 7.45
C PHE A 9 1.02 -8.37 6.37
N ARG A 10 0.79 -9.06 5.25
CA ARG A 10 1.70 -9.02 4.10
C ARG A 10 1.82 -7.61 3.53
N LEU A 11 0.71 -6.88 3.41
CA LEU A 11 0.72 -5.49 2.95
C LEU A 11 1.56 -4.61 3.88
N ILE A 12 1.33 -4.69 5.19
CA ILE A 12 2.10 -3.91 6.18
C ILE A 12 3.58 -4.28 6.09
N ALA A 13 3.93 -5.57 6.03
CA ALA A 13 5.31 -6.02 5.89
C ALA A 13 6.00 -5.48 4.62
N VAL A 14 5.29 -5.43 3.48
CA VAL A 14 5.84 -4.85 2.25
C VAL A 14 6.08 -3.35 2.38
N LEU A 15 5.17 -2.62 3.04
CA LEU A 15 5.32 -1.18 3.20
C LEU A 15 6.41 -0.81 4.22
N GLU A 16 6.49 -1.55 5.33
CA GLU A 16 7.51 -1.40 6.38
C GLU A 16 8.91 -1.66 5.83
N HIS A 17 9.06 -2.64 4.93
CA HIS A 17 10.34 -3.00 4.29
C HIS A 17 10.43 -2.56 2.83
N SER A 18 9.75 -1.45 2.50
CA SER A 18 9.58 -1.02 1.11
C SER A 18 10.91 -0.73 0.40
N GLU A 19 11.92 -0.22 1.10
CA GLU A 19 13.23 0.05 0.51
C GLU A 19 14.00 -1.24 0.16
N GLU A 20 13.86 -2.29 0.98
CA GLU A 20 14.41 -3.60 0.67
C GLU A 20 13.69 -4.24 -0.52
N PHE A 21 12.36 -4.15 -0.56
CA PHE A 21 11.57 -4.66 -1.68
C PHE A 21 11.94 -3.97 -3.00
N LYS A 22 12.11 -2.64 -3.02
CA LYS A 22 12.46 -1.90 -4.25
C LYS A 22 13.75 -2.41 -4.92
N LYS A 23 14.69 -2.97 -4.15
CA LYS A 23 15.97 -3.48 -4.67
C LYS A 23 15.83 -4.78 -5.46
N VAL A 24 14.74 -5.52 -5.27
CA VAL A 24 14.57 -6.87 -5.83
C VAL A 24 13.38 -6.98 -6.80
N LEU A 25 12.59 -5.92 -6.96
CA LEU A 25 11.40 -5.91 -7.82
C LEU A 25 11.71 -5.42 -9.22
N PHE A 26 11.35 -6.23 -10.22
CA PHE A 26 11.55 -5.93 -11.62
C PHE A 26 10.75 -4.69 -12.06
N ALA A 27 9.57 -4.45 -11.49
CA ALA A 27 8.81 -3.24 -11.77
C ALA A 27 9.56 -1.96 -11.34
N CYS A 28 10.39 -2.02 -10.31
CA CYS A 28 11.18 -0.88 -9.87
C CYS A 28 12.29 -0.57 -10.88
N GLU A 29 13.07 -1.60 -11.26
CA GLU A 29 14.12 -1.51 -12.29
C GLU A 29 13.57 -0.96 -13.61
N ARG A 30 12.55 -1.62 -14.16
CA ARG A 30 11.93 -1.24 -15.44
C ARG A 30 11.38 0.19 -15.45
N HIS A 31 10.73 0.62 -14.37
CA HIS A 31 10.19 1.98 -14.30
C HIS A 31 11.26 3.03 -14.01
N PHE A 32 12.37 2.65 -13.37
CA PHE A 32 13.52 3.52 -13.20
C PHE A 32 14.18 3.80 -14.54
N GLU A 33 14.49 2.76 -15.32
CA GLU A 33 15.08 2.89 -16.67
C GLU A 33 14.22 3.70 -17.63
N SER A 34 12.90 3.53 -17.56
CA SER A 34 11.96 4.27 -18.40
C SER A 34 11.57 5.66 -17.85
N GLY A 35 12.13 6.10 -16.71
CA GLY A 35 11.91 7.43 -16.13
C GLY A 35 10.53 7.63 -15.44
N TYR A 36 9.74 6.58 -15.31
CA TYR A 36 8.40 6.60 -14.69
C TYR A 36 8.41 6.29 -13.19
N CYS A 37 9.55 5.86 -12.63
CA CYS A 37 9.67 5.69 -11.19
C CYS A 37 9.69 7.05 -10.50
N LYS A 38 8.64 7.34 -9.71
CA LYS A 38 8.52 8.56 -8.89
C LYS A 38 8.27 8.21 -7.41
N CYS A 39 8.64 7.02 -6.97
CA CYS A 39 8.50 6.61 -5.57
C CYS A 39 9.41 7.46 -4.70
N GLY A 40 8.86 8.09 -3.65
CA GLY A 40 9.62 8.71 -2.59
C GLY A 40 10.14 7.70 -1.56
N PRO A 41 10.78 8.20 -0.50
CA PRO A 41 11.22 7.38 0.62
C PRO A 41 10.03 6.63 1.25
N MET A 42 10.22 5.33 1.47
CA MET A 42 9.25 4.38 2.03
C MET A 42 7.96 4.19 1.19
N GLU A 43 7.88 4.78 -0.01
CA GLU A 43 6.71 4.64 -0.87
C GLU A 43 6.81 3.45 -1.82
N MET A 44 5.75 2.67 -1.91
CA MET A 44 5.56 1.65 -2.95
C MET A 44 4.51 2.11 -3.95
N CYS A 45 4.86 2.10 -5.24
CA CYS A 45 3.85 2.32 -6.26
C CYS A 45 2.90 1.11 -6.40
N ASN A 46 1.70 1.32 -6.93
CA ASN A 46 0.71 0.26 -7.11
C ASN A 46 1.19 -0.94 -7.94
N ILE A 47 2.15 -0.76 -8.87
CA ILE A 47 2.68 -1.86 -9.68
C ILE A 47 3.71 -2.66 -8.88
N ALA A 48 4.66 -1.98 -8.24
CA ALA A 48 5.66 -2.63 -7.38
C ALA A 48 4.99 -3.35 -6.20
N LEU A 49 3.96 -2.74 -5.61
CA LEU A 49 3.18 -3.36 -4.55
C LEU A 49 2.47 -4.63 -5.02
N ALA A 50 1.93 -4.63 -6.23
CA ALA A 50 1.28 -5.81 -6.80
C ALA A 50 2.27 -6.95 -7.06
N GLU A 51 3.44 -6.62 -7.61
CA GLU A 51 4.52 -7.59 -7.80
C GLU A 51 5.00 -8.18 -6.47
N ALA A 52 5.28 -7.35 -5.46
CA ALA A 52 5.67 -7.80 -4.12
C ALA A 52 4.64 -8.75 -3.49
N MET A 53 3.37 -8.49 -3.79
CA MET A 53 2.26 -9.28 -3.28
C MET A 53 1.91 -10.49 -4.17
N LYS A 54 2.60 -10.66 -5.30
CA LYS A 54 2.36 -11.70 -6.31
C LYS A 54 0.93 -11.69 -6.85
N GLU A 55 0.41 -10.49 -7.08
CA GLU A 55 -0.93 -10.27 -7.62
C GLU A 55 -0.87 -9.44 -8.92
N ASP A 56 -1.94 -9.51 -9.72
CA ASP A 56 -2.08 -8.65 -10.88
C ASP A 56 -2.28 -7.17 -10.46
N PRO A 57 -1.57 -6.20 -11.06
CA PRO A 57 -1.65 -4.79 -10.68
C PRO A 57 -3.06 -4.16 -10.76
N THR A 58 -3.86 -4.60 -11.72
CA THR A 58 -5.25 -4.13 -11.90
C THR A 58 -6.14 -4.73 -10.82
N LEU A 59 -5.96 -6.01 -10.51
CA LEU A 59 -6.68 -6.68 -9.44
C LEU A 59 -6.35 -6.07 -8.09
N VAL A 60 -5.09 -5.80 -7.77
CA VAL A 60 -4.67 -5.19 -6.48
C VAL A 60 -5.39 -3.88 -6.23
N LEU A 61 -5.40 -2.97 -7.21
CA LEU A 61 -6.07 -1.68 -7.06
C LEU A 61 -7.57 -1.81 -6.85
N ARG A 62 -8.23 -2.72 -7.56
CA ARG A 62 -9.68 -2.93 -7.46
C ARG A 62 -10.06 -3.67 -6.18
N LYS A 63 -9.37 -4.78 -5.90
CA LYS A 63 -9.56 -5.68 -4.76
C LYS A 63 -9.30 -4.98 -3.44
N TRP A 64 -8.25 -4.15 -3.37
CA TRP A 64 -7.85 -3.47 -2.14
C TRP A 64 -8.30 -2.03 -2.08
N ARG A 65 -9.09 -1.53 -3.03
CA ARG A 65 -9.60 -0.15 -2.99
C ARG A 65 -10.22 0.18 -1.64
N ARG A 66 -11.12 -0.68 -1.15
CA ARG A 66 -11.79 -0.48 0.15
C ARG A 66 -10.83 -0.57 1.33
N VAL A 67 -9.88 -1.50 1.28
CA VAL A 67 -8.85 -1.64 2.32
C VAL A 67 -7.97 -0.40 2.37
N PHE A 68 -7.46 0.07 1.23
CA PHE A 68 -6.66 1.28 1.19
C PHE A 68 -7.43 2.51 1.65
N THR A 69 -8.69 2.67 1.22
CA THR A 69 -9.54 3.76 1.71
C THR A 69 -9.68 3.71 3.23
N TYR A 70 -10.00 2.56 3.80
CA TYR A 70 -10.12 2.44 5.25
C TYR A 70 -8.80 2.68 5.98
N LEU A 71 -7.69 2.09 5.52
CA LEU A 71 -6.36 2.28 6.12
C LEU A 71 -5.89 3.74 6.03
N GLU A 72 -6.28 4.47 4.98
CA GLU A 72 -6.03 5.90 4.83
C GLU A 72 -6.91 6.72 5.76
N GLU A 73 -8.21 6.39 5.86
CA GLU A 73 -9.16 7.02 6.79
C GLU A 73 -8.74 6.88 8.26
N VAL A 74 -8.21 5.72 8.66
CA VAL A 74 -7.71 5.50 10.03
C VAL A 74 -6.27 5.97 10.22
N GLY A 75 -5.61 6.49 9.18
CA GLY A 75 -4.27 7.06 9.27
C GLY A 75 -3.12 6.05 9.36
N ILE A 76 -3.34 4.78 9.04
CA ILE A 76 -2.28 3.74 8.98
C ILE A 76 -1.39 3.94 7.76
N ILE A 77 -1.96 4.33 6.62
CA ILE A 77 -1.21 4.60 5.39
C ILE A 77 -1.41 6.03 4.91
N LYS A 78 -0.45 6.51 4.10
CA LYS A 78 -0.56 7.73 3.31
C LYS A 78 -0.49 7.37 1.83
N THR A 79 -1.40 7.92 1.02
CA THR A 79 -1.37 7.74 -0.44
C THR A 79 -1.08 9.06 -1.15
N ARG A 80 -0.15 9.03 -2.11
CA ARG A 80 0.07 10.11 -3.07
C ARG A 80 -0.36 9.64 -4.47
N LYS A 81 -1.06 10.50 -5.20
CA LYS A 81 -1.52 10.23 -6.56
C LYS A 81 -0.79 11.13 -7.54
N LEU A 82 -0.41 10.59 -8.69
CA LEU A 82 0.12 11.34 -9.83
C LEU A 82 -0.67 11.01 -11.09
N GLU A 83 -0.78 12.00 -11.97
CA GLU A 83 -1.24 11.77 -13.33
C GLU A 83 -0.14 11.08 -14.13
N ALA A 84 -0.46 9.93 -14.73
CA ALA A 84 0.44 9.19 -15.60
C ALA A 84 -0.37 8.36 -16.60
N PRO A 85 0.24 7.94 -17.72
CA PRO A 85 -0.42 7.08 -18.71
C PRO A 85 -0.96 5.77 -18.13
N ALA A 86 -1.78 5.07 -18.92
CA ALA A 86 -2.17 3.70 -18.63
C ALA A 86 -0.94 2.80 -18.40
N ASN A 87 -1.06 1.82 -17.51
CA ASN A 87 0.02 0.88 -17.15
C ASN A 87 1.29 1.53 -16.55
N ARG A 88 1.21 2.79 -16.10
CA ARG A 88 2.27 3.45 -15.33
C ARG A 88 1.89 3.61 -13.86
N PRO A 89 2.89 3.69 -12.96
CA PRO A 89 2.69 4.03 -11.55
C PRO A 89 1.87 5.32 -11.38
N ARG A 90 0.74 5.22 -10.66
CA ARG A 90 -0.17 6.37 -10.40
C ARG A 90 -0.50 6.58 -8.94
N ARG A 91 -0.36 5.55 -8.11
CA ARG A 91 -0.55 5.62 -6.66
C ARG A 91 0.70 5.17 -5.97
N TYR A 92 1.14 5.94 -4.99
CA TYR A 92 2.31 5.71 -4.18
C TYR A 92 1.84 5.64 -2.73
N ILE A 93 2.12 4.52 -2.07
CA ILE A 93 1.55 4.16 -0.78
C ILE A 93 2.71 3.96 0.19
N LYS A 94 2.62 4.54 1.38
CA LYS A 94 3.56 4.29 2.48
C LYS A 94 2.82 4.17 3.80
N LEU A 95 3.44 3.52 4.79
CA LEU A 95 2.96 3.61 6.16
C LEU A 95 3.12 5.04 6.68
N SER A 96 2.21 5.45 7.55
CA SER A 96 2.41 6.67 8.33
C SER A 96 3.48 6.43 9.40
N GLU A 97 4.14 7.49 9.85
CA GLU A 97 5.21 7.38 10.87
C GLU A 97 4.68 6.78 12.18
N ASN A 98 3.41 7.04 12.52
CA ASN A 98 2.75 6.56 13.74
C ASN A 98 1.73 5.45 13.45
N TRP A 99 1.96 4.62 12.42
CA TRP A 99 0.95 3.66 11.96
C TRP A 99 0.52 2.65 13.03
N MET A 100 1.41 2.27 13.94
CA MET A 100 1.09 1.35 15.05
C MET A 100 0.12 1.98 16.06
N GLU A 101 0.30 3.27 16.36
CA GLU A 101 -0.62 4.03 17.22
C GLU A 101 -1.98 4.21 16.54
N ALA A 102 -1.96 4.50 15.23
CA ALA A 102 -3.17 4.57 14.41
C ALA A 102 -3.91 3.22 14.39
N LEU A 103 -3.19 2.09 14.30
CA LEU A 103 -3.77 0.76 14.38
C LEU A 103 -4.43 0.48 15.74
N ARG A 104 -3.74 0.80 16.84
CA ARG A 104 -4.32 0.66 18.20
C ARG A 104 -5.59 1.48 18.34
N THR A 105 -5.53 2.75 17.96
CA THR A 105 -6.69 3.66 17.96
C THR A 105 -7.85 3.11 17.12
N ALA A 106 -7.56 2.51 15.96
CA ALA A 106 -8.59 1.89 15.12
C ALA A 106 -9.24 0.69 15.82
N ILE A 107 -8.43 -0.17 16.45
CA ILE A 107 -8.93 -1.32 17.23
C ILE A 107 -9.83 -0.84 18.38
N ASP A 108 -9.40 0.15 19.15
CA ASP A 108 -10.16 0.69 20.27
C ASP A 108 -11.50 1.27 19.80
N LYS A 109 -11.52 1.99 18.68
CA LYS A 109 -12.76 2.50 18.06
C LYS A 109 -13.70 1.39 17.60
N GLU A 110 -13.18 0.29 17.03
CA GLU A 110 -14.02 -0.84 16.65
C GLU A 110 -14.56 -1.56 17.89
N TYR A 111 -13.76 -1.70 18.95
CA TYR A 111 -14.22 -2.23 20.24
C TYR A 111 -15.37 -1.39 20.82
N GLU A 112 -15.23 -0.07 20.86
CA GLU A 112 -16.29 0.84 21.34
C GLU A 112 -17.60 0.72 20.56
N LYS A 113 -17.52 0.45 19.25
CA LYS A 113 -18.72 0.23 18.41
C LYS A 113 -19.39 -1.11 18.68
N LEU A 114 -18.63 -2.13 19.07
CA LEU A 114 -19.15 -3.48 19.29
C LEU A 114 -19.84 -3.64 20.66
N ILE A 115 -19.49 -2.81 21.64
CA ILE A 115 -20.11 -2.81 22.97
C ILE A 115 -21.29 -1.83 23.12
N ARG A 116 -21.62 -1.08 22.07
CA ARG A 116 -22.78 -0.17 22.00
C ARG A 116 -23.91 -0.80 21.21
#